data_AF-A0A0M3JPJ7-F1
#
_entry.id   AF-A0A0M3JPJ7-F1
#
_cell.length_a   1.000
_cell.length_b   1.000
_cell.length_c   1.000
_cell.angle_alpha   90.00
_cell.angle_beta   90.00
_cell.angle_gamma   90.00
#
_symmetry.space_group_name_H-M   'P 1'
#
loop_
_entity.id
_entity.type
_entity.pdbx_description
1 polymer ?
#
loop_
_entity_poly.entity_id
_entity_poly.type
_entity_poly.pdbx_seq_one_letter_code
_entity_poly.pdbx_strand_id
1 'polypeptide(L)'
;MQPDQKPIPFSFLTDQVWLSPSEQLPTFLSYTNDRVAELVRSNFHKNEYIRSEANGPRYCPSLEAKIIKFGNMYHKASYDSRMFIS
;
A
#
# COMPACT_ATOMS: atom_id res chain seq x y z
N MET A 1 4.88 11.55 5.88
CA MET A 1 5.56 12.00 4.65
C MET A 1 4.81 13.23 4.18
N GLN A 2 5.53 14.34 4.07
CA GLN A 2 4.93 15.62 3.70
C GLN A 2 4.69 15.68 2.18
N PRO A 3 3.68 16.43 1.72
CA PRO A 3 3.46 16.71 0.32
C PRO A 3 4.61 17.50 -0.31
N ASP A 4 4.73 17.44 -1.63
CA ASP A 4 5.74 18.19 -2.37
C ASP A 4 5.44 19.69 -2.32
N GLN A 5 6.48 20.51 -2.09
CA GLN A 5 6.35 21.96 -2.06
C GLN A 5 5.98 22.58 -3.42
N LYS A 6 6.34 21.91 -4.52
CA LYS A 6 6.04 22.31 -5.90
C LYS A 6 5.44 21.12 -6.65
N PRO A 7 4.13 20.87 -6.54
CA PRO A 7 3.50 19.71 -7.15
C PRO A 7 3.46 19.87 -8.67
N ILE A 8 3.75 18.78 -9.38
CA ILE A 8 3.75 18.75 -10.84
C ILE A 8 2.32 18.39 -11.31
N PRO A 9 1.68 19.22 -12.16
CA PRO A 9 0.40 18.86 -12.75
C PRO A 9 0.50 17.60 -13.61
N PHE A 10 -0.50 16.73 -13.54
CA PHE A 10 -0.55 15.51 -14.37
C PHE A 10 -0.79 15.81 -15.86
N SER A 11 -1.55 16.88 -16.15
CA SER A 11 -1.90 17.28 -17.51
C SER A 11 -0.96 18.35 -18.05
N PHE A 12 -0.56 18.24 -19.31
CA PHE A 12 0.20 19.28 -20.03
C PHE A 12 -0.63 20.54 -20.32
N LEU A 13 -1.96 20.47 -20.23
CA LEU A 13 -2.86 21.61 -20.45
C LEU A 13 -3.15 22.40 -19.18
N THR A 14 -2.49 22.06 -18.07
CA THR A 14 -2.75 22.65 -16.76
C THR A 14 -1.44 23.18 -16.19
N ASP A 15 -1.37 24.49 -15.98
CA ASP A 15 -0.15 25.14 -15.51
C ASP A 15 0.15 24.84 -14.03
N GLN A 16 -0.90 24.61 -13.21
CA GLN A 16 -0.77 24.42 -11.76
C GLN A 16 -1.79 23.44 -11.20
N VAL A 17 -1.40 22.70 -10.16
CA VAL A 17 -2.33 21.86 -9.39
C VAL A 17 -3.32 22.76 -8.65
N TRP A 18 -4.61 22.43 -8.76
CA TRP A 18 -5.71 23.25 -8.23
C TRP A 18 -5.72 23.37 -6.68
N LEU A 19 -5.06 22.45 -5.99
CA LEU A 19 -4.95 22.40 -4.54
C LEU A 19 -3.59 22.95 -4.11
N SER A 20 -3.56 23.91 -3.18
CA SER A 20 -2.29 24.48 -2.71
C SER A 20 -1.47 23.44 -1.91
N PRO A 21 -0.13 23.52 -1.91
CA PRO A 21 0.72 22.58 -1.16
C PRO A 21 0.40 22.48 0.33
N SER A 22 -0.02 23.59 0.96
CA SER A 22 -0.44 23.63 2.37
C SER A 22 -1.75 22.89 2.66
N GLU A 23 -2.58 22.69 1.65
CA GLU A 23 -3.87 21.99 1.76
C GLU A 23 -3.75 20.50 1.40
N GLN A 24 -2.59 20.08 0.87
CA GLN A 24 -2.34 18.66 0.60
C GLN A 24 -2.14 17.91 1.92
N LEU A 25 -2.78 16.74 2.02
CA LEU A 25 -2.72 15.93 3.22
C LEU A 25 -1.42 15.09 3.24
N PRO A 26 -0.81 14.89 4.42
CA PRO A 26 0.35 14.02 4.54
C PRO A 26 -0.05 12.54 4.42
N THR A 27 0.92 11.69 4.08
CA THR A 27 0.76 10.22 4.09
C THR A 27 1.66 9.62 5.15
N PHE A 28 1.18 8.66 5.92
CA PHE A 28 1.99 8.00 6.95
C PHE A 28 2.61 6.72 6.42
N LEU A 29 3.78 6.39 6.96
CA LEU A 29 4.58 5.26 6.53
C LEU A 29 4.80 4.30 7.69
N SER A 30 4.52 3.03 7.47
CA SER A 30 4.82 1.96 8.43
C SER A 30 5.36 0.72 7.69
N TYR A 31 5.68 -0.30 8.46
CA TYR A 31 6.13 -1.60 7.99
C TYR A 31 5.37 -2.72 8.72
N THR A 32 5.22 -3.84 8.04
CA THR A 32 4.81 -5.08 8.71
C THR A 32 5.90 -5.56 9.67
N ASN A 33 5.53 -6.42 10.61
CA ASN A 33 6.45 -7.05 11.55
C ASN A 33 6.17 -8.56 11.62
N ASP A 34 6.92 -9.27 12.46
CA ASP A 34 6.81 -10.72 12.59
C ASP A 34 5.40 -11.17 12.99
N ARG A 35 4.75 -10.43 13.89
CA ARG A 35 3.36 -10.70 14.32
C ARG A 35 2.36 -10.64 13.16
N VAL A 36 2.53 -9.69 12.24
CA VAL A 36 1.70 -9.61 11.02
C VAL A 36 1.95 -10.84 10.13
N ALA A 37 3.21 -11.23 9.97
CA ALA A 37 3.56 -12.41 9.16
C ALA A 37 2.98 -13.70 9.75
N GLU A 38 3.03 -13.88 11.06
CA GLU A 38 2.41 -15.00 11.78
C GLU A 38 0.88 -15.03 11.61
N LEU A 39 0.23 -13.88 11.74
CA LEU A 39 -1.23 -13.77 11.57
C LEU A 39 -1.66 -14.17 10.16
N VAL A 40 -0.91 -13.72 9.16
CA VAL A 40 -1.17 -14.04 7.75
C VAL A 40 -0.96 -15.53 7.49
N ARG A 41 0.14 -16.11 7.97
CA ARG A 41 0.42 -17.55 7.80
C ARG A 41 -0.63 -18.42 8.46
N SER A 42 -1.06 -18.08 9.69
CA SER A 42 -2.08 -18.85 10.41
C SER A 42 -3.45 -18.81 9.74
N ASN A 43 -3.78 -17.74 9.01
CA ASN A 43 -5.08 -17.58 8.34
C ASN A 43 -5.05 -17.85 6.83
N PHE A 44 -3.89 -18.21 6.26
CA PHE A 44 -3.74 -18.36 4.82
C PHE A 44 -4.73 -19.37 4.19
N HIS A 45 -5.06 -20.43 4.93
CA HIS A 45 -6.01 -21.46 4.50
C HIS A 45 -7.40 -20.92 4.16
N LYS A 46 -7.79 -19.76 4.72
CA LYS A 46 -9.08 -19.10 4.50
C LYS A 46 -9.14 -18.32 3.18
N ASN A 47 -8.01 -18.08 2.53
CA ASN A 47 -7.95 -17.30 1.30
C ASN A 47 -7.89 -18.24 0.09
N GLU A 48 -9.08 -18.61 -0.41
CA GLU A 48 -9.22 -19.53 -1.54
C GLU A 48 -8.67 -18.94 -2.85
N TYR A 49 -8.75 -17.62 -3.02
CA TYR A 49 -8.29 -16.89 -4.21
C TYR A 49 -6.79 -17.08 -4.50
N ILE A 50 -5.96 -17.15 -3.46
CA ILE A 50 -4.50 -17.32 -3.64
C ILE A 50 -4.10 -18.80 -3.73
N ARG A 51 -4.95 -19.70 -3.24
CA ARG A 51 -4.70 -21.14 -3.29
C ARG A 51 -5.13 -21.77 -4.62
N SER A 52 -6.18 -21.25 -5.25
CA SER A 52 -6.80 -21.83 -6.44
C SER A 52 -6.06 -21.50 -7.74
N GLU A 53 -5.31 -20.40 -7.78
CA GLU A 53 -4.50 -20.06 -8.94
C GLU A 53 -3.10 -20.70 -8.83
N ALA A 54 -2.95 -21.89 -9.40
CA ALA A 54 -1.64 -22.54 -9.64
C ALA A 54 -0.66 -21.62 -10.41
N ASN A 55 -1.18 -20.57 -11.03
CA ASN A 55 -0.47 -19.42 -11.56
C ASN A 55 -1.23 -18.14 -11.20
N GLY A 56 -1.20 -17.72 -9.93
CA GLY A 56 -1.69 -16.39 -9.51
C GLY A 56 -1.27 -15.27 -10.46
N PRO A 57 -1.91 -14.08 -10.49
CA PRO A 57 -1.42 -12.96 -11.29
C PRO A 57 0.08 -12.82 -10.99
N ARG A 58 0.89 -12.76 -12.06
CA ARG A 58 2.37 -12.78 -11.97
C ARG A 58 2.90 -11.81 -10.90
N TYR A 59 2.12 -10.75 -10.66
CA TYR A 59 2.24 -9.84 -9.54
C TYR A 59 0.92 -9.69 -8.77
N CYS A 60 0.61 -10.62 -7.86
CA CYS A 60 -0.47 -10.43 -6.90
C CYS A 60 -0.09 -9.28 -5.94
N PRO A 61 -0.88 -8.20 -5.85
CA PRO A 61 -0.56 -7.07 -4.99
C PRO A 61 -0.85 -7.31 -3.51
N SER A 62 -1.53 -8.43 -3.17
CA SER A 62 -2.01 -8.69 -1.82
C SER A 62 -0.88 -8.91 -0.81
N LEU A 63 -1.16 -8.63 0.46
CA LEU A 63 -0.17 -8.73 1.53
C LEU A 63 0.21 -10.20 1.77
N GLU A 64 -0.76 -11.09 1.75
CA GLU A 64 -0.58 -12.50 2.00
C GLU A 64 0.24 -13.19 0.90
N ALA A 65 0.06 -12.81 -0.37
CA ALA A 65 0.92 -13.29 -1.45
C ALA A 65 2.38 -12.81 -1.28
N LYS A 66 2.57 -11.55 -0.86
CA LYS A 66 3.91 -11.00 -0.60
C LYS A 66 4.61 -11.71 0.56
N ILE A 67 3.91 -11.97 1.66
CA ILE A 67 4.48 -12.66 2.84
C ILE A 67 4.84 -14.12 2.51
N ILE A 68 4.10 -14.79 1.64
CA ILE A 68 4.43 -16.18 1.22
C ILE A 68 5.64 -16.18 0.29
N LYS A 69 5.65 -15.28 -0.71
CA LYS A 69 6.71 -15.22 -1.71
C LYS A 69 8.02 -14.67 -1.14
N PHE A 70 7.94 -13.78 -0.15
CA PHE A 70 9.07 -13.03 0.39
C PHE A 70 9.08 -13.04 1.93
N GLY A 71 8.95 -14.23 2.52
CA GLY A 71 8.70 -14.40 3.97
C GLY A 71 9.75 -13.88 4.94
N ASN A 72 10.93 -13.45 4.45
CA ASN A 72 12.00 -12.86 5.25
C ASN A 72 12.07 -11.32 5.13
N MET A 73 11.05 -10.69 4.53
CA MET A 73 11.02 -9.23 4.36
C MET A 73 9.90 -8.57 5.17
N TYR A 74 10.17 -7.35 5.63
CA TYR A 74 9.13 -6.45 6.10
C TYR A 74 8.60 -5.61 4.94
N HIS A 75 7.27 -5.56 4.81
CA HIS A 75 6.59 -4.88 3.71
C HIS A 75 6.14 -3.49 4.16
N LYS A 76 6.45 -2.50 3.33
CA LYS A 76 6.05 -1.11 3.52
C LYS A 76 4.52 -0.97 3.36
N ALA A 77 3.88 -0.29 4.29
CA ALA A 77 2.48 0.11 4.25
C ALA A 77 2.37 1.63 4.33
N SER A 78 1.53 2.22 3.48
CA SER A 78 1.23 3.66 3.48
C SER A 78 -0.21 3.91 3.87
N TYR A 79 -0.45 4.87 4.77
CA TYR A 79 -1.78 5.25 5.23
C TYR A 79 -2.08 6.69 4.78
N ASP A 80 -3.19 6.86 4.07
CA ASP A 80 -3.68 8.17 3.66
C ASP A 80 -4.43 8.82 4.83
N SER A 81 -4.14 10.10 5.11
CA SER A 81 -4.82 10.87 6.15
C SER A 81 -6.34 10.98 5.96
N ARG A 82 -6.86 10.80 4.74
CA ARG A 82 -8.32 10.77 4.49
C ARG A 82 -9.01 9.57 5.14
N MET A 83 -8.26 8.52 5.47
CA MET A 83 -8.81 7.29 6.04
C MET A 83 -9.10 7.41 7.56
N PHE A 84 -8.65 8.50 8.22
CA PHE A 84 -8.83 8.73 9.65
C PHE A 84 -10.02 9.65 10.00
N ILE A 85 -10.79 10.08 9.01
CA ILE A 85 -11.99 10.90 9.21
C ILE A 85 -13.21 10.00 9.02
N SER A 86 -13.64 9.32 10.08
CA SER A 86 -14.94 8.64 10.19
C SER A 86 -15.57 8.94 11.54
#